data_AF-A0A9Q3ZAP5-F1
#
_entry.id   AF-A0A9Q3ZAP5-F1
#
_cell.length_a   1.000
_cell.length_b   1.000
_cell.length_c   1.000
_cell.angle_alpha   90.00
_cell.angle_beta   90.00
_cell.angle_gamma   90.00
#
_symmetry.space_group_name_H-M   'P 1'
#
loop_
_entity.id
_entity.type
_entity.pdbx_description
1 polymer ?
#
loop_
_entity_poly.entity_id
_entity_poly.type
_entity_poly.pdbx_seq_one_letter_code
_entity_poly.pdbx_strand_id
1 'polypeptide(L)'
;MGSGRGRSPGGEGKAFAIGNSVSDAEILHRTAHPIASEPDAQLARPADSEGWTIATRHDLLDTVDRTPLTAAARRQPEDPVRGGSDPDRRTG
;
A
#
# COMPACT_ATOMS: atom_id res chain seq x y z
N MET A 1 -21.45 -30.81 7.68
CA MET A 1 -20.04 -31.07 7.28
C MET A 1 -19.72 -30.20 6.09
N GLY A 2 -18.65 -29.39 6.18
CA GLY A 2 -18.00 -28.66 5.07
C GLY A 2 -18.81 -27.49 4.49
N SER A 3 -18.37 -26.24 4.42
CA SER A 3 -16.99 -25.76 4.31
C SER A 3 -16.91 -24.33 4.84
N GLY A 4 -16.05 -24.12 5.84
CA GLY A 4 -15.59 -22.79 6.18
C GLY A 4 -14.82 -22.22 5.00
N ARG A 5 -15.30 -21.11 4.44
CA ARG A 5 -14.49 -20.31 3.52
C ARG A 5 -13.39 -19.69 4.38
N GLY A 6 -12.24 -20.35 4.45
CA GLY A 6 -11.02 -19.73 4.93
C GLY A 6 -10.80 -18.48 4.09
N ARG A 7 -10.95 -17.30 4.67
CA ARG A 7 -10.39 -16.09 4.09
C ARG A 7 -8.89 -16.27 4.20
N SER A 8 -8.23 -16.55 3.08
CA SER A 8 -6.80 -16.33 3.00
C SER A 8 -6.54 -14.85 3.35
N PRO A 9 -5.66 -14.53 4.31
CA PRO A 9 -5.20 -13.17 4.48
C PRO A 9 -4.36 -12.85 3.25
N GLY A 10 -4.90 -12.01 2.37
CA GLY A 10 -4.34 -11.75 1.05
C GLY A 10 -5.43 -11.32 0.10
N GLY A 11 -6.00 -10.13 0.34
CA GLY A 11 -6.93 -9.54 -0.60
C GLY A 11 -6.27 -9.38 -1.96
N GLU A 12 -7.03 -9.56 -3.04
CA GLU A 12 -6.65 -9.26 -4.44
C GLU A 12 -6.44 -7.74 -4.69
N GLY A 13 -6.16 -6.98 -3.62
CA GLY A 13 -6.04 -5.53 -3.64
C GLY A 13 -4.66 -5.09 -4.10
N LYS A 14 -4.62 -4.16 -5.05
CA LYS A 14 -3.40 -3.48 -5.50
C LYS A 14 -3.07 -2.28 -4.59
N ALA A 15 -3.14 -2.46 -3.28
CA ALA A 15 -2.96 -1.36 -2.34
C ALA A 15 -2.09 -1.80 -1.16
N PHE A 16 -1.26 -0.88 -0.68
CA PHE A 16 -0.62 -0.96 0.63
C PHE A 16 -1.24 0.08 1.57
N ALA A 17 -1.16 -0.20 2.86
CA ALA A 17 -1.57 0.71 3.92
C ALA A 17 -0.44 0.78 4.93
N ILE A 18 -0.15 1.98 5.42
CA ILE A 18 0.88 2.23 6.42
C ILE A 18 0.18 2.84 7.63
N GLY A 19 0.38 2.24 8.80
CA GLY A 19 -0.18 2.72 10.05
C GLY A 19 0.82 2.54 11.18
N ASN A 20 0.65 3.31 12.25
CA ASN A 20 1.50 3.23 13.44
C ASN A 20 0.70 3.08 14.74
N SER A 21 -0.63 3.20 14.67
CA SER A 21 -1.51 3.17 15.84
C SER A 21 -2.56 2.08 15.75
N VAL A 22 -3.11 1.67 16.90
CA VAL A 22 -4.22 0.70 16.94
C VAL A 22 -5.44 1.15 16.11
N SER A 23 -5.64 2.46 15.95
CA SER A 23 -6.71 3.02 15.13
C SER A 23 -6.58 2.64 13.65
N ASP A 24 -5.36 2.38 13.19
CA ASP A 24 -5.07 1.96 11.81
C ASP A 24 -5.31 0.45 11.60
N ALA A 25 -5.56 -0.31 12.66
CA ALA A 25 -5.70 -1.76 12.58
C ALA A 25 -6.80 -2.14 11.57
N GLU A 26 -7.97 -1.48 11.59
CA GLU A 26 -9.08 -1.83 10.68
C GLU A 26 -8.68 -1.73 9.20
N ILE A 27 -7.92 -0.69 8.81
CA ILE A 27 -7.49 -0.52 7.42
C ILE A 27 -6.35 -1.49 7.05
N LEU A 28 -5.45 -1.78 7.99
CA LEU A 28 -4.36 -2.74 7.80
C LEU A 28 -4.89 -4.15 7.55
N HIS A 29 -5.89 -4.61 8.32
CA HIS A 29 -6.52 -5.93 8.11
C HIS A 29 -7.22 -6.09 6.76
N ARG A 30 -7.63 -4.98 6.13
CA ARG A 30 -8.34 -5.00 4.85
C ARG A 30 -7.43 -4.88 3.64
N THR A 31 -6.16 -4.56 3.86
CA THR A 31 -5.21 -4.24 2.80
C THR A 31 -4.38 -5.46 2.43
N ALA A 32 -3.99 -5.57 1.16
CA ALA A 32 -3.17 -6.70 0.69
C ALA A 32 -1.72 -6.63 1.18
N HIS A 33 -1.21 -5.42 1.42
CA HIS A 33 0.15 -5.15 1.86
C HIS A 33 0.17 -4.22 3.08
N PRO A 34 -0.17 -4.71 4.29
CA PRO A 34 -0.12 -3.92 5.51
C PRO A 34 1.32 -3.70 5.98
N ILE A 35 1.65 -2.46 6.33
CA ILE A 35 2.92 -2.06 6.94
C ILE A 35 2.64 -1.34 8.27
N ALA A 36 3.10 -1.93 9.36
CA ALA A 36 3.10 -1.33 10.68
C ALA A 36 4.41 -0.56 10.88
N SER A 37 4.38 0.76 10.72
CA SER A 37 5.56 1.63 10.85
C SER A 37 5.68 2.16 12.27
N GLU A 38 6.74 1.79 13.00
CA GLU A 38 6.95 2.15 14.41
C GLU A 38 5.67 1.97 15.25
N PRO A 39 5.07 0.77 15.25
CA PRO A 39 3.76 0.56 15.85
C PRO A 39 3.79 0.85 17.35
N ASP A 40 2.73 1.48 17.84
CA ASP A 40 2.47 1.53 19.28
C ASP A 40 2.34 0.11 19.87
N ALA A 41 2.41 0.01 21.20
CA ALA A 41 2.36 -1.29 21.88
C ALA A 41 1.07 -2.07 21.60
N GLN A 42 -0.03 -1.39 21.24
CA GLN A 42 -1.32 -2.00 20.95
C GLN A 42 -1.39 -2.54 19.52
N LEU A 43 -0.71 -1.90 18.55
CA LEU A 43 -0.60 -2.34 17.16
C LEU A 43 0.53 -3.35 16.93
N ALA A 44 1.58 -3.32 17.75
CA ALA A 44 2.72 -4.23 17.62
C ALA A 44 2.31 -5.71 17.76
N ARG A 45 1.40 -6.01 18.70
CA ARG A 45 0.86 -7.36 18.90
C ARG A 45 0.10 -7.91 17.69
N PRO A 46 -0.92 -7.22 17.15
CA PRO A 46 -1.61 -7.71 15.96
C PRO A 46 -0.67 -7.78 14.75
N ALA A 47 0.21 -6.79 14.55
CA ALA A 47 1.18 -6.80 13.46
C ALA A 47 2.08 -8.05 13.47
N ASP A 48 2.60 -8.43 14.64
CA ASP A 48 3.40 -9.65 14.80
C ASP A 48 2.54 -10.93 14.58
N SER A 49 1.35 -10.99 15.19
CA SER A 49 0.50 -12.18 15.11
C SER A 49 -0.06 -12.47 13.71
N GLU A 50 -0.24 -11.43 12.89
CA GLU A 50 -0.77 -11.53 11.54
C GLU A 50 0.32 -11.56 10.47
N GLY A 51 1.59 -11.46 10.86
CA GLY A 51 2.72 -11.44 9.92
C GLY A 51 2.75 -10.20 9.04
N TRP A 52 2.27 -9.06 9.55
CA TRP A 52 2.40 -7.79 8.84
C TRP A 52 3.87 -7.36 8.79
N THR A 53 4.20 -6.53 7.80
CA THR A 53 5.55 -5.97 7.73
C THR A 53 5.70 -4.90 8.80
N ILE A 54 6.69 -5.04 9.69
CA ILE A 54 7.04 -4.01 10.67
C ILE A 54 8.23 -3.22 10.13
N ALA A 55 8.10 -1.89 10.09
CA ALA A 55 9.11 -0.98 9.60
C ALA A 55 9.44 0.11 10.63
N THR A 56 10.62 0.69 10.53
CA THR A 56 11.02 1.90 11.24
C THR A 56 11.09 3.08 10.27
N ARG A 57 11.17 4.31 10.76
CA ARG A 57 11.40 5.49 9.89
C ARG A 57 12.66 5.36 9.02
N HIS A 58 13.64 4.55 9.44
CA HIS A 58 14.91 4.39 8.75
C HIS A 58 14.84 3.40 7.58
N ASP A 59 13.92 2.44 7.62
CA ASP A 59 13.78 1.39 6.60
C ASP A 59 12.44 1.44 5.86
N LEU A 60 11.55 2.38 6.23
CA LEU A 60 10.20 2.48 5.66
C LEU A 60 10.23 2.65 4.13
N LEU A 61 11.11 3.51 3.62
CA LEU A 61 11.21 3.76 2.18
C LEU A 61 11.67 2.52 1.42
N ASP A 62 12.70 1.83 1.93
CA ASP A 62 13.19 0.58 1.34
C ASP A 62 12.13 -0.51 1.41
N THR A 63 11.36 -0.54 2.50
CA THR A 63 10.26 -1.49 2.71
C THR A 63 9.15 -1.27 1.69
N VAL A 64 8.71 -0.01 1.51
CA VAL A 64 7.69 0.35 0.53
C VAL A 64 8.19 0.04 -0.87
N ASP A 65 9.44 0.35 -1.19
CA ASP A 65 9.99 0.15 -2.53
C ASP A 65 10.00 -1.32 -2.95
N ARG A 66 10.25 -2.22 -1.99
CA ARG A 66 10.25 -3.68 -2.19
C ARG A 66 8.85 -4.29 -2.31
N THR A 67 7.78 -3.50 -2.12
CA THR A 67 6.43 -4.05 -2.28
C THR A 67 6.15 -4.40 -3.76
N PRO A 68 5.34 -5.44 -4.02
CA PRO A 68 4.95 -5.80 -5.39
C PRO A 68 4.25 -4.65 -6.13
N LEU A 69 3.60 -3.74 -5.40
CA LEU A 69 2.86 -2.63 -5.99
C LEU A 69 3.77 -1.56 -6.59
N THR A 70 4.82 -1.13 -5.90
CA THR A 70 5.83 -0.19 -6.42
C THR A 70 6.58 -0.78 -7.61
N ALA A 71 6.91 -2.07 -7.56
CA ALA A 71 7.53 -2.75 -8.69
C ALA A 71 6.63 -2.75 -9.94
N ALA A 72 5.31 -2.85 -9.77
CA ALA A 72 4.35 -2.76 -10.87
C ALA A 72 4.18 -1.31 -11.39
N ALA A 73 4.19 -0.31 -10.50
CA ALA A 73 4.08 1.11 -10.88
C ALA A 73 5.25 1.57 -11.77
N ARG A 74 6.48 1.13 -11.48
CA ARG A 74 7.69 1.44 -12.28
C ARG A 74 7.66 0.90 -13.72
N ARG A 75 6.79 -0.06 -14.01
CA ARG A 75 6.65 -0.66 -15.35
C ARG A 75 5.61 0.06 -16.21
N GLN A 76 4.87 1.01 -15.65
CA GLN A 76 3.97 1.86 -16.43
C GLN A 76 4.85 2.86 -17.22
N PRO A 77 4.73 2.93 -18.56
CA PRO A 77 5.34 4.03 -19.29
C PRO A 77 4.71 5.34 -18.80
N GLU A 78 5.57 6.33 -18.54
CA GLU A 78 5.14 7.71 -18.25
C GLU A 78 4.17 8.14 -19.37
N ASP A 79 2.90 8.37 -19.05
CA ASP A 79 1.95 8.93 -20.02
C ASP A 79 2.50 10.31 -20.41
N PRO A 80 2.86 10.58 -21.68
CA PRO A 80 3.44 11.85 -22.04
C PRO A 80 2.43 12.93 -21.67
N VAL A 81 2.83 13.78 -20.72
CA VAL A 81 2.08 14.94 -20.23
C VAL A 81 1.36 15.55 -21.42
N ARG A 82 0.02 15.37 -21.49
CA ARG A 82 -0.78 15.88 -22.60
C ARG A 82 -0.51 17.38 -22.70
N GLY A 83 0.19 17.76 -23.77
CA GLY A 83 0.61 19.12 -24.04
C GLY A 83 -0.55 20.08 -23.79
N GLY A 84 -0.33 21.02 -22.88
CA GLY A 84 -1.21 22.16 -22.71
C GLY A 84 -1.42 22.82 -24.06
N SER A 85 -2.68 22.97 -24.43
CA SER A 85 -3.15 23.57 -25.66
C SER A 85 -2.41 24.87 -25.98
N ASP A 86 -1.77 24.89 -27.13
CA ASP A 86 -1.27 26.08 -27.80
C ASP A 86 -2.47 27.03 -28.06
N PRO A 87 -2.54 28.22 -27.43
CA PRO A 87 -3.66 29.14 -27.63
C PRO A 87 -3.58 29.90 -28.97
N ASP A 88 -2.63 29.61 -29.85
CA ASP A 88 -2.35 30.43 -31.04
C ASP A 88 -3.20 30.05 -32.28
N ARG A 89 -4.54 30.04 -32.09
CA ARG A 89 -5.50 30.12 -33.20
C ARG A 89 -6.49 31.26 -32.99
N ARG A 90 -6.04 32.48 -33.25
CA ARG A 90 -6.91 33.51 -33.86
C ARG A 90 -6.29 33.96 -35.18
N THR A 91 -6.85 33.38 -36.25
CA THR A 91 -7.26 34.06 -37.49
C THR A 91 -7.22 35.59 -37.38
N GLY A 92 -6.60 36.33 -38.31
CA GLY A 92 -6.78 36.18 -39.75
C GLY A 92 -8.05 36.92 -40.16
#